data_AF-A0A924CH56-F1
#
_entry.id   AF-A0A924CH56-F1
#
_cell.length_a   1.000
_cell.length_b   1.000
_cell.length_c   1.000
_cell.angle_alpha   90.00
_cell.angle_beta   90.00
_cell.angle_gamma   90.00
#
_symmetry.space_group_name_H-M   'P 1'
#
loop_
_entity.id
_entity.type
_entity.pdbx_description
1 polymer ?
#
loop_
_entity_poly.entity_id
_entity_poly.type
_entity_poly.pdbx_seq_one_letter_code
_entity_poly.pdbx_strand_id
1 'polypeptide(L)'
;AIWSIICACVYFVANAQQFYVAAVLVVLVMGGVQSLSRSTFSKFIPQNIPDTASYFSFYDVTEKLSIVVGLFTFGFVESVTHQMRDSALVLDVFFVIGLLLLVSLSFAQHKAIVVRPVLVP
;
A
#
# COMPACT_ATOMS: atom_id res chain seq x y z
N ALA A 1 -4.45 -6.59 3.78
CA ALA A 1 -4.29 -7.78 4.65
C ALA A 1 -3.19 -8.70 4.11
N ILE A 2 -3.22 -9.04 2.82
CA ILE A 2 -2.24 -9.93 2.16
C ILE A 2 -0.77 -9.54 2.43
N TRP A 3 -0.42 -8.25 2.34
CA TRP A 3 0.95 -7.77 2.56
C TRP A 3 1.49 -8.07 3.96
N SER A 4 0.66 -7.86 5.00
CA SER A 4 1.08 -8.11 6.38
C SER A 4 1.24 -9.60 6.68
N ILE A 5 0.41 -10.45 6.06
CA ILE A 5 0.56 -11.91 6.15
C ILE A 5 1.89 -12.35 5.50
N ILE A 6 2.25 -11.78 4.34
CA ILE A 6 3.50 -12.10 3.65
C ILE A 6 4.71 -11.67 4.48
N CYS A 7 4.70 -10.46 5.06
CA CYS A 7 5.76 -10.00 5.95
C CYS A 7 5.95 -10.91 7.17
N ALA A 8 4.86 -11.33 7.81
CA ALA A 8 4.91 -12.27 8.93
C ALA A 8 5.51 -13.62 8.50
N CYS A 9 5.14 -14.14 7.33
CA CYS A 9 5.72 -15.37 6.78
C CYS A 9 7.21 -15.24 6.42
N VAL A 10 7.63 -14.07 5.91
CA VAL A 10 9.04 -13.80 5.55
C VAL A 10 9.95 -13.87 6.77
N TYR A 11 9.46 -13.55 7.97
CA TYR A 11 10.24 -13.69 9.21
C TYR A 11 10.72 -15.13 9.47
N PHE A 12 9.95 -16.13 9.05
CA PHE A 12 10.24 -17.56 9.24
C PHE A 12 11.02 -18.19 8.08
N VAL A 13 11.38 -17.42 7.06
CA VAL A 13 12.17 -17.91 5.92
C VAL A 13 13.61 -18.17 6.37
N ALA A 14 14.04 -19.42 6.29
CA ALA A 14 15.39 -19.85 6.66
C ALA A 14 16.17 -20.45 5.47
N ASN A 15 15.47 -20.91 4.43
CA ASN A 15 16.07 -21.60 3.29
C ASN A 15 15.96 -20.80 1.98
N ALA A 16 16.94 -20.96 1.09
CA ALA A 16 16.95 -20.29 -0.22
C ALA A 16 15.69 -20.59 -1.07
N GLN A 17 15.19 -21.82 -1.04
CA GLN A 17 13.95 -22.19 -1.75
C GLN A 17 12.73 -21.42 -1.22
N GLN A 18 12.63 -21.24 0.10
CA GLN A 18 11.55 -20.48 0.72
C GLN A 18 11.64 -18.99 0.35
N PHE A 19 12.86 -18.45 0.22
CA PHE A 19 13.09 -17.09 -0.24
C PHE A 19 12.59 -16.87 -1.67
N TYR A 20 12.90 -17.78 -2.61
CA TYR A 20 12.40 -17.66 -3.98
C TYR A 20 10.87 -17.73 -4.07
N VAL A 21 10.23 -18.62 -3.29
CA VAL A 21 8.77 -18.71 -3.24
C VAL A 21 8.16 -17.41 -2.68
N ALA A 22 8.74 -16.88 -1.60
CA ALA A 22 8.29 -15.61 -1.03
C ALA A 22 8.44 -14.45 -2.02
N ALA A 23 9.57 -14.38 -2.75
CA ALA A 23 9.81 -13.36 -3.76
C ALA A 23 8.75 -13.38 -4.88
N VAL A 24 8.39 -14.56 -5.39
CA VAL A 24 7.34 -14.70 -6.41
C VAL A 24 5.98 -14.22 -5.87
N LEU A 25 5.62 -14.58 -4.64
CA LEU A 25 4.38 -14.11 -4.01
C LEU A 25 4.36 -12.59 -3.84
N VAL A 26 5.46 -11.99 -3.40
CA VAL A 26 5.59 -10.53 -3.26
C VAL A 26 5.40 -9.84 -4.61
N VAL A 27 6.08 -10.29 -5.66
CA VAL A 27 6.01 -9.69 -7.01
C VAL A 27 4.59 -9.79 -7.58
N LEU A 28 3.92 -10.93 -7.40
CA LEU A 28 2.54 -11.12 -7.85
C LEU A 28 1.59 -10.14 -7.15
N VAL A 29 1.70 -10.02 -5.83
CA VAL A 29 0.84 -9.11 -5.04
C VAL A 29 1.13 -7.65 -5.38
N MET A 30 2.39 -7.28 -5.57
CA MET A 30 2.78 -5.92 -5.91
C MET A 30 2.18 -5.46 -7.25
N GLY A 31 2.17 -6.34 -8.27
CA GLY A 31 1.49 -6.05 -9.55
C GLY A 31 -0.03 -5.90 -9.41
N GLY A 32 -0.66 -6.71 -8.55
CA GLY A 32 -2.08 -6.59 -8.24
C GLY A 32 -2.44 -5.26 -7.56
N VAL A 33 -1.69 -4.88 -6.52
CA VAL A 33 -1.92 -3.64 -5.77
C VAL A 33 -1.71 -2.41 -6.67
N GLN A 34 -0.71 -2.43 -7.55
CA GLN A 34 -0.40 -1.30 -8.42
C GLN A 34 -1.53 -1.00 -9.43
N SER A 35 -2.19 -2.05 -9.96
CA SER A 35 -3.35 -1.88 -10.85
C SER A 35 -4.62 -1.47 -10.10
N LEU A 36 -4.84 -2.03 -8.91
CA LEU A 36 -5.98 -1.69 -8.06
C LEU A 36 -5.94 -0.23 -7.59
N SER A 37 -4.76 0.26 -7.19
CA SER A 37 -4.57 1.64 -6.74
C SER A 37 -4.93 2.65 -7.82
N ARG A 38 -4.41 2.46 -9.05
CA ARG A 38 -4.71 3.36 -10.19
C ARG A 38 -6.19 3.36 -10.57
N SER A 39 -6.84 2.20 -10.59
CA SER A 39 -8.28 2.11 -10.92
C SER A 39 -9.19 2.66 -9.81
N THR A 40 -8.77 2.57 -8.56
CA THR A 40 -9.50 3.16 -7.43
C THR A 40 -9.36 4.68 -7.46
N PHE A 41 -8.14 5.19 -7.68
CA PHE A 41 -7.89 6.62 -7.77
C PHE A 41 -8.67 7.29 -8.91
N SER A 42 -8.73 6.68 -10.09
CA SER A 42 -9.46 7.24 -11.23
C SER A 42 -10.97 7.39 -10.99
N LYS A 43 -11.58 6.55 -10.14
CA LYS A 43 -12.99 6.66 -9.74
C LYS A 43 -13.27 7.83 -8.81
N PHE A 44 -12.27 8.33 -8.09
CA PHE A 44 -12.40 9.47 -7.18
C PHE A 44 -12.21 10.83 -7.87
N ILE A 45 -11.74 10.85 -9.12
CA ILE A 45 -11.56 12.09 -9.87
C ILE A 45 -12.94 12.59 -10.35
N PRO A 46 -13.39 13.80 -9.96
CA PRO A 46 -14.67 14.35 -10.40
C PRO A 46 -14.65 14.64 -11.91
N GLN A 47 -15.64 14.13 -12.64
CA GLN A 47 -15.73 14.26 -14.11
C GLN A 47 -16.02 15.69 -14.61
N ASN A 48 -16.27 16.64 -13.71
CA ASN A 48 -16.69 18.00 -14.02
C ASN A 48 -15.53 19.02 -14.10
N ILE A 49 -14.27 18.56 -13.99
CA ILE A 49 -13.09 19.44 -13.98
C ILE A 49 -12.15 19.06 -15.15
N PRO A 50 -11.71 20.01 -15.99
CA PRO A 50 -10.83 19.72 -17.14
C PRO A 50 -9.43 19.20 -16.73
N ASP A 51 -8.99 19.45 -15.50
CA ASP A 51 -7.64 19.13 -15.00
C ASP A 51 -7.48 17.71 -14.45
N THR A 52 -8.01 16.70 -15.14
CA THR A 52 -7.79 15.28 -14.77
C THR A 52 -6.30 14.91 -14.79
N ALA A 53 -5.51 15.51 -15.69
CA ALA A 53 -4.08 15.26 -15.83
C ALA A 53 -3.27 15.68 -14.59
N SER A 54 -3.67 16.75 -13.89
CA SER A 54 -2.97 17.26 -12.71
C SER A 54 -3.10 16.31 -11.52
N TYR A 55 -4.28 15.70 -11.33
CA TYR A 55 -4.52 14.68 -10.30
C TYR A 55 -3.69 13.41 -10.53
N PHE A 56 -3.60 12.93 -11.77
CA PHE A 56 -2.74 11.78 -12.10
C PHE A 56 -1.25 12.08 -11.91
N SER A 57 -0.81 13.31 -12.22
CA SER A 57 0.57 13.75 -11.95
C SER A 57 0.89 13.75 -10.46
N PHE A 58 -0.02 14.24 -9.62
CA PHE A 58 0.15 14.21 -8.16
C PHE A 58 0.20 12.78 -7.60
N TYR A 59 -0.63 11.87 -8.14
CA TYR A 59 -0.60 10.46 -7.78
C TYR A 59 0.75 9.81 -8.12
N ASP A 60 1.29 10.03 -9.32
CA ASP A 60 2.60 9.50 -9.74
C ASP A 60 3.75 10.02 -8.85
N VAL A 61 3.71 11.31 -8.50
CA VAL A 61 4.67 11.89 -7.54
C VAL A 61 4.56 11.23 -6.17
N THR A 62 3.34 11.02 -5.66
CA THR A 62 3.10 10.38 -4.36
C THR A 62 3.57 8.92 -4.36
N GLU A 63 3.33 8.17 -5.45
CA GLU A 63 3.82 6.79 -5.61
C GLU A 63 5.36 6.74 -5.54
N LYS A 64 6.03 7.62 -6.28
CA LYS A 64 7.50 7.73 -6.27
C LYS A 64 8.06 8.13 -4.92
N LEU A 65 7.42 9.10 -4.25
CA LEU A 65 7.81 9.51 -2.89
C LEU A 65 7.68 8.35 -1.89
N SER A 66 6.59 7.58 -1.96
CA SER A 66 6.38 6.41 -1.11
C SER A 66 7.50 5.36 -1.30
N ILE A 67 7.91 5.11 -2.54
CA ILE A 67 9.03 4.19 -2.85
C ILE A 67 10.34 4.70 -2.25
N VAL A 68 10.65 5.99 -2.41
CA VAL A 68 11.88 6.60 -1.86
C VAL A 68 11.90 6.52 -0.34
N VAL A 69 10.79 6.86 0.33
CA VAL A 69 10.69 6.79 1.79
C VAL A 69 10.82 5.35 2.29
N GLY A 70 10.12 4.41 1.66
CA GLY A 70 10.17 3.00 2.04
C GLY A 70 11.57 2.40 1.90
N LEU A 71 12.26 2.68 0.79
CA LEU A 71 13.63 2.21 0.58
C LEU A 71 14.62 2.87 1.56
N PHE A 72 14.45 4.17 1.83
CA PHE A 72 15.27 4.88 2.81
C PHE A 72 15.11 4.28 4.21
N THR A 73 13.88 4.02 4.65
CA THR A 73 13.63 3.40 5.95
C THR A 73 14.18 1.98 6.02
N PHE A 74 14.02 1.19 4.95
CA PHE A 74 14.57 -0.17 4.89
C PHE A 74 16.11 -0.17 5.05
N GLY A 75 16.81 0.65 4.26
CA GLY A 75 18.27 0.76 4.31
C GLY A 75 18.78 1.37 5.61
N PHE A 76 18.05 2.33 6.18
CA PHE A 76 18.39 2.91 7.47
C PHE A 76 18.35 1.86 8.59
N VAL A 77 17.26 1.07 8.67
CA VAL A 77 17.13 0.01 9.68
C VAL A 77 18.19 -1.07 9.47
N GLU A 78 18.44 -1.46 8.21
CA GLU A 78 19.47 -2.46 7.90
C GLU A 78 20.86 -1.99 8.36
N SER A 79 21.17 -0.70 8.17
CA SER A 79 22.45 -0.11 8.56
C SER A 79 22.67 -0.09 10.07
N VAL A 80 21.60 -0.03 10.86
CA VAL A 80 21.65 0.02 12.32
C VAL A 80 21.62 -1.39 12.91
N THR A 81 20.73 -2.25 12.43
CA THR A 81 20.47 -3.57 13.01
C THR A 81 21.38 -4.65 12.45
N HIS A 82 22.03 -4.42 11.30
CA HIS A 82 22.85 -5.39 10.55
C HIS A 82 22.12 -6.69 10.18
N GLN A 83 20.78 -6.74 10.32
CA GLN A 83 19.95 -7.89 10.02
C GLN A 83 18.81 -7.48 9.08
N MET A 84 18.77 -8.10 7.89
CA MET A 84 17.74 -7.84 6.88
C MET A 84 16.31 -8.18 7.35
N ARG A 85 16.17 -9.10 8.31
CA ARG A 85 14.88 -9.55 8.85
C ARG A 85 14.16 -8.44 9.60
N ASP A 86 14.91 -7.65 10.36
CA ASP A 86 14.33 -6.59 11.19
C ASP A 86 13.90 -5.39 10.32
N SER A 87 14.59 -5.13 9.22
CA SER A 87 14.16 -4.15 8.21
C SER A 87 12.81 -4.52 7.57
N ALA A 88 12.58 -5.81 7.30
CA ALA A 88 11.30 -6.28 6.75
C ALA A 88 10.15 -6.13 7.76
N LEU A 89 10.41 -6.31 9.06
CA LEU A 89 9.42 -6.09 10.13
C LEU A 89 9.05 -4.61 10.26
N VAL A 90 10.03 -3.70 10.16
CA VAL A 90 9.73 -2.26 10.18
C VAL A 90 8.87 -1.86 8.98
N LEU A 91 9.11 -2.47 7.81
CA LEU A 91 8.26 -2.26 6.63
C LEU A 91 6.82 -2.73 6.88
N ASP A 92 6.64 -3.87 7.55
CA ASP A 92 5.30 -4.39 7.91
C ASP A 92 4.50 -3.41 8.76
N VAL A 93 5.14 -2.70 9.70
CA VAL A 93 4.48 -1.68 10.52
C VAL A 93 3.82 -0.59 9.64
N PHE A 94 4.49 -0.13 8.58
CA PHE A 94 3.90 0.82 7.63
C PHE A 94 2.66 0.24 6.93
N PHE A 95 2.69 -1.04 6.54
CA PHE A 95 1.55 -1.72 5.93
C PHE A 95 0.38 -1.91 6.90
N VAL A 96 0.66 -2.20 8.17
CA VAL A 96 -0.37 -2.33 9.21
C VAL A 96 -1.05 -0.97 9.45
N ILE A 97 -0.29 0.12 9.57
CA ILE A 97 -0.84 1.47 9.69
C ILE A 97 -1.71 1.81 8.46
N GLY A 98 -1.22 1.54 7.26
CA GLY A 98 -1.97 1.74 6.02
C GLY A 98 -3.28 0.93 5.98
N LEU A 99 -3.25 -0.30 6.48
CA LEU A 99 -4.45 -1.15 6.58
C LEU A 99 -5.48 -0.59 7.56
N LEU A 100 -5.05 -0.14 8.74
CA LEU A 100 -5.93 0.47 9.73
C LEU A 100 -6.61 1.73 9.18
N LEU A 101 -5.85 2.59 8.48
CA LEU A 101 -6.39 3.78 7.82
C LEU A 101 -7.39 3.42 6.73
N LEU A 102 -7.08 2.44 5.89
CA LEU A 102 -7.96 1.99 4.81
C LEU A 102 -9.28 1.43 5.35
N VAL A 103 -9.21 0.59 6.39
CA VAL A 103 -10.41 0.03 7.05
C VAL A 103 -11.25 1.15 7.67
N SER A 104 -10.63 2.10 8.36
CA SER A 104 -11.31 3.26 8.94
C SER A 104 -12.03 4.10 7.87
N LEU A 105 -11.39 4.31 6.72
CA LEU A 105 -12.00 5.00 5.59
C LEU A 105 -13.15 4.21 4.97
N SER A 106 -13.03 2.89 4.85
CA SER A 106 -14.10 2.03 4.33
C SER A 106 -15.37 2.12 5.19
N PHE A 107 -15.23 2.12 6.52
CA PHE A 107 -16.34 2.35 7.43
C PHE A 107 -16.96 3.75 7.27
N ALA A 108 -16.13 4.78 7.09
CA ALA A 108 -16.61 6.15 6.86
C ALA A 108 -17.37 6.28 5.51
N GLN A 109 -16.83 5.69 4.44
CA GLN A 109 -17.45 5.65 3.10
C GLN A 109 -18.79 4.91 3.13
N HIS A 110 -18.87 3.75 3.78
CA HIS A 110 -20.11 2.99 3.92
C HIS A 110 -21.20 3.83 4.60
N LYS A 111 -20.84 4.61 5.63
CA LYS A 111 -21.76 5.52 6.31
C LYS A 111 -22.21 6.69 5.42
N ALA A 112 -21.29 7.26 4.62
CA ALA A 112 -21.60 8.36 3.72
C ALA A 112 -22.51 7.95 2.55
N ILE A 113 -22.33 6.75 1.98
CA ILE A 113 -23.17 6.22 0.89
C ILE A 113 -24.60 5.96 1.38
N VAL A 114 -24.77 5.45 2.61
CA VAL A 114 -26.09 5.18 3.21
C VAL A 114 -26.84 6.46 3.61
N VAL A 115 -26.15 7.57 3.89
CA VAL A 115 -26.76 8.86 4.27
C VAL A 115 -27.06 9.76 3.06
N ARG A 116 -26.44 9.50 1.90
CA ARG A 116 -26.66 10.27 0.66
C ARG A 116 -28.04 10.15 -0.02
N PRO A 117 -28.91 9.13 0.19
CA PRO A 117 -30.21 9.09 -0.47
C PRO A 117 -31.24 10.06 0.14
N VAL A 118 -30.89 10.81 1.20
CA VAL A 118 -31.81 11.71 1.93
C VAL A 118 -31.57 13.20 1.63
N LEU A 119 -30.48 13.57 0.94
CA LEU A 119 -30.08 14.98 0.76
C LEU A 119 -30.01 15.47 -0.69
N VAL A 120 -30.76 14.83 -1.60
CA VAL A 120 -30.96 15.32 -2.97
C VAL A 120 -32.47 15.50 -3.19
N PRO A 121 -33.01 16.72 -3.07
CA PRO A 121 -34.29 17.06 -3.70
C PRO A 121 -34.15 17.18 -5.23
#